data_AF-A0A7R9FWM3-F1
#
_entry.id   AF-A0A7R9FWM3-F1
#
_cell.length_a   1.000
_cell.length_b   1.000
_cell.length_c   1.000
_cell.angle_alpha   90.00
_cell.angle_beta   90.00
_cell.angle_gamma   90.00
#
_symmetry.space_group_name_H-M   'P 1'
#
loop_
_entity.id
_entity.type
_entity.pdbx_description
1 polymer ?
#
loop_
_entity_poly.entity_id
_entity_poly.type
_entity_poly.pdbx_seq_one_letter_code
_entity_poly.pdbx_strand_id
1 'polypeptide(L)'
;MLSSTAEDGEIEVRISEYFVQEDQVIFKVPLGVLVECLSIFGGALTILKMRYQGYGHPLTLLLEEDGVITDCNIRTLEPENPVEFNFNADSDINKVIIKSEPLKEIFNDLDSTSSILQIILSSDPPHLQFSTEGNAGDTQINLCRDRGLNPGPPA
;
A
#
# COMPACT_ATOMS: atom_id res chain seq x y z
N MET A 1 -18.66 11.87 -2.52
CA MET A 1 -18.64 10.70 -3.43
C MET A 1 -17.20 10.46 -3.85
N LEU A 2 -16.80 9.21 -3.98
CA LEU A 2 -15.51 8.78 -4.53
C LEU A 2 -15.76 8.31 -5.96
N SER A 3 -14.93 8.73 -6.91
CA SER A 3 -14.99 8.23 -8.30
C SER A 3 -13.61 7.74 -8.71
N SER A 4 -13.53 6.55 -9.32
CA SER A 4 -12.32 6.12 -10.02
C SER A 4 -12.37 6.57 -11.48
N THR A 5 -11.22 6.94 -12.04
CA THR A 5 -10.97 7.08 -13.49
C THR A 5 -9.76 6.25 -13.87
N ALA A 6 -9.85 5.48 -14.96
CA ALA A 6 -8.76 4.68 -15.50
C ALA A 6 -8.33 5.31 -16.84
N GLU A 7 -7.28 6.12 -16.80
CA GLU A 7 -6.53 6.52 -17.99
C GLU A 7 -5.11 5.97 -17.83
N ASP A 8 -4.56 5.35 -18.89
CA ASP A 8 -3.18 4.85 -18.97
C ASP A 8 -2.72 3.88 -17.85
N GLY A 9 -3.63 3.04 -17.34
CA GLY A 9 -3.29 1.99 -16.35
C GLY A 9 -3.02 2.51 -14.94
N GLU A 10 -3.23 3.81 -14.70
CA GLU A 10 -3.21 4.42 -13.38
C GLU A 10 -4.64 4.50 -12.85
N ILE A 11 -4.89 3.91 -11.69
CA ILE A 11 -6.20 4.02 -11.00
C ILE A 11 -6.16 5.30 -10.17
N GLU A 12 -6.75 6.38 -10.69
CA GLU A 12 -6.89 7.61 -9.92
C GLU A 12 -8.15 7.52 -9.04
N VAL A 13 -7.98 7.59 -7.72
CA VAL A 13 -9.10 7.67 -6.76
C VAL A 13 -9.29 9.13 -6.35
N ARG A 14 -10.43 9.71 -6.70
CA ARG A 14 -10.77 11.09 -6.32
C ARG A 14 -11.85 11.15 -5.26
N ILE A 15 -11.60 11.94 -4.21
CA ILE A 15 -12.60 12.29 -3.20
C ILE A 15 -13.27 13.58 -3.61
N SER A 16 -14.50 13.51 -4.11
CA SER A 16 -15.26 14.69 -4.50
C SER A 16 -15.83 15.42 -3.29
N GLU A 17 -16.18 14.68 -2.23
CA GLU A 17 -16.78 15.24 -1.00
C GLU A 17 -16.48 14.34 0.21
N TYR A 18 -16.16 14.95 1.35
CA TYR A 18 -16.01 14.29 2.63
C TYR A 18 -16.55 15.15 3.77
N PHE A 19 -17.01 14.50 4.84
CA PHE A 19 -17.49 15.15 6.05
C PHE A 19 -17.20 14.25 7.26
N VAL A 20 -16.51 14.79 8.26
CA VAL A 20 -16.18 14.10 9.51
C VAL A 20 -16.57 15.03 10.66
N GLN A 21 -17.31 14.51 11.64
CA GLN A 21 -17.84 15.32 12.76
C GLN A 21 -16.86 15.45 13.93
N GLU A 22 -16.00 14.45 14.11
CA GLU A 22 -15.02 14.36 15.19
C GLU A 22 -13.61 14.58 14.64
N ASP A 23 -12.66 14.94 15.51
CA ASP A 23 -11.26 15.16 15.12
C ASP A 23 -10.61 13.87 14.58
N GLN A 24 -11.03 12.72 15.09
CA GLN A 24 -10.55 11.41 14.67
C GLN A 24 -11.64 10.36 14.81
N VAL A 25 -11.77 9.51 13.79
CA VAL A 25 -12.68 8.37 13.79
C VAL A 25 -11.87 7.11 13.51
N ILE A 26 -11.91 6.15 14.44
CA ILE A 26 -11.18 4.88 14.33
C ILE A 26 -12.17 3.71 14.39
N PHE A 27 -12.07 2.80 13.43
CA PHE A 27 -12.82 1.55 13.43
C PHE A 27 -11.99 0.46 12.74
N LYS A 28 -12.27 -0.80 13.08
CA LYS A 28 -11.65 -1.97 12.43
C LYS A 28 -12.67 -2.67 11.55
N VAL A 29 -12.27 -3.10 10.36
CA VAL A 29 -13.10 -3.92 9.46
C VAL A 29 -12.28 -5.09 8.92
N PRO A 30 -12.90 -6.23 8.58
CA PRO A 30 -12.21 -7.30 7.86
C PRO A 30 -11.80 -6.83 6.47
N LEU A 31 -10.49 -6.72 6.21
CA LEU A 31 -9.96 -6.18 4.95
C LEU A 31 -10.43 -6.99 3.72
N GLY A 32 -10.50 -8.32 3.82
CA GLY A 32 -10.99 -9.18 2.72
C GLY A 32 -12.41 -8.82 2.31
N VAL A 33 -13.32 -8.65 3.27
CA VAL A 33 -14.72 -8.25 3.01
C VAL A 33 -14.78 -6.85 2.39
N LEU A 34 -13.96 -5.91 2.88
CA LEU A 34 -13.89 -4.57 2.29
C LEU A 34 -13.46 -4.64 0.82
N VAL A 35 -12.41 -5.39 0.51
CA VAL A 35 -11.89 -5.55 -0.85
C VAL A 35 -12.92 -6.24 -1.76
N GLU A 36 -13.61 -7.27 -1.28
CA GLU A 36 -14.70 -7.93 -2.01
C GLU A 36 -15.81 -6.94 -2.35
N CYS A 37 -16.27 -6.15 -1.38
CA CYS A 37 -17.31 -5.14 -1.60
C CYS A 37 -16.88 -4.06 -2.61
N LEU A 38 -15.63 -3.60 -2.53
CA LEU A 38 -15.08 -2.62 -3.47
C LEU A 38 -14.90 -3.20 -4.89
N SER A 39 -14.82 -4.53 -5.02
CA SER A 39 -14.55 -5.22 -6.29
C SER A 39 -15.78 -5.85 -6.93
N ILE A 40 -16.99 -5.60 -6.40
CA ILE A 40 -18.24 -6.21 -6.90
C ILE A 40 -18.43 -6.03 -8.41
N PHE A 41 -18.01 -4.89 -8.93
CA PHE A 41 -18.12 -4.52 -10.34
C PHE A 41 -16.86 -4.85 -11.17
N GLY A 42 -15.92 -5.62 -10.62
CA GLY A 42 -14.75 -6.10 -11.39
C GLY A 42 -13.70 -5.03 -11.71
N GLY A 43 -13.64 -3.93 -10.95
CA GLY A 43 -12.59 -2.91 -11.07
C GLY A 43 -12.88 -1.78 -12.08
N ALA A 44 -14.14 -1.61 -12.47
CA ALA A 44 -14.57 -0.54 -13.36
C ALA A 44 -14.73 0.83 -12.64
N LEU A 45 -15.13 1.84 -13.42
CA LEU A 45 -15.44 3.19 -12.96
C LEU A 45 -16.69 3.15 -12.07
N THR A 46 -16.49 3.17 -10.75
CA THR A 46 -17.58 3.07 -9.79
C THR A 46 -17.68 4.35 -8.98
N ILE A 47 -18.91 4.79 -8.72
CA ILE A 47 -19.17 5.82 -7.72
C ILE A 47 -19.31 5.14 -6.37
N LEU A 48 -18.48 5.53 -5.41
CA LEU A 48 -18.54 5.02 -4.05
C LEU A 48 -19.00 6.12 -3.07
N LYS A 49 -19.97 5.77 -2.23
CA LYS A 49 -20.33 6.55 -1.05
C LYS A 49 -20.12 5.71 0.19
N MET A 50 -19.15 6.12 1.01
CA MET A 50 -18.83 5.51 2.29
C MET A 50 -19.51 6.28 3.43
N ARG A 51 -20.11 5.56 4.38
CA ARG A 51 -20.72 6.14 5.57
C ARG A 51 -20.42 5.30 6.80
N TYR A 52 -20.08 5.96 7.89
CA TYR A 52 -19.95 5.36 9.21
C TYR A 52 -20.69 6.26 10.21
N GLN A 53 -21.55 5.68 11.04
CA GLN A 53 -22.42 6.44 11.96
C GLN A 53 -21.84 6.55 13.38
N GLY A 54 -20.60 6.11 13.58
CA GLY A 54 -19.94 6.09 14.88
C GLY A 54 -19.93 4.69 15.50
N TYR A 55 -19.41 4.64 16.73
CA TYR A 55 -19.15 3.40 17.44
C TYR A 55 -20.38 2.47 17.51
N GLY A 56 -20.18 1.18 17.24
CA GLY A 56 -21.24 0.16 17.22
C GLY A 56 -22.07 0.08 15.92
N HIS A 57 -21.90 1.00 14.98
CA HIS A 57 -22.56 0.96 13.68
C HIS A 57 -21.68 0.31 12.60
N PRO A 58 -22.25 -0.33 11.57
CA PRO A 58 -21.46 -0.85 10.45
C PRO A 58 -20.88 0.28 9.60
N LEU A 59 -19.84 -0.06 8.83
CA LEU A 59 -19.39 0.71 7.68
C LEU A 59 -20.32 0.39 6.50
N THR A 60 -21.06 1.39 6.03
CA THR A 60 -21.93 1.27 4.86
C THR A 60 -21.21 1.77 3.61
N LEU A 61 -21.18 0.96 2.56
CA LEU A 61 -20.67 1.31 1.24
C LEU A 61 -21.82 1.24 0.25
N LEU A 62 -22.08 2.34 -0.44
CA LEU A 62 -22.99 2.38 -1.57
C LEU A 62 -22.16 2.54 -2.84
N LEU A 63 -22.15 1.51 -3.68
CA LEU A 63 -21.45 1.50 -4.96
C LEU A 63 -22.46 1.63 -6.09
N GLU A 64 -22.16 2.44 -7.09
CA GLU A 64 -22.98 2.60 -8.28
C GLU A 64 -22.13 2.49 -9.55
N GLU A 65 -22.65 1.73 -10.51
CA GLU A 65 -22.12 1.59 -11.87
C GLU A 65 -23.30 1.47 -12.84
N ASP A 66 -23.34 2.32 -13.87
CA ASP A 66 -24.36 2.31 -14.93
C ASP A 66 -25.82 2.18 -14.42
N GLY A 67 -26.13 2.86 -13.32
CA GLY A 67 -27.44 2.86 -12.67
C GLY A 67 -27.72 1.65 -11.77
N VAL A 68 -26.81 0.67 -11.69
CA VAL A 68 -26.89 -0.47 -10.77
C VAL A 68 -26.26 -0.06 -9.44
N ILE A 69 -27.04 -0.15 -8.36
CA ILE A 69 -26.62 0.25 -7.02
C ILE A 69 -26.46 -0.99 -6.14
N THR A 70 -25.31 -1.09 -5.48
CA THR A 70 -25.02 -2.11 -4.47
C THR A 70 -24.82 -1.48 -3.10
N ASP A 71 -25.50 -2.02 -2.09
CA ASP A 71 -25.41 -1.59 -0.68
C ASP A 71 -24.70 -2.67 0.14
N CYS A 72 -23.49 -2.38 0.61
CA CYS A 72 -22.70 -3.26 1.45
C CYS A 72 -22.64 -2.72 2.89
N ASN A 73 -22.97 -3.57 3.86
CA ASN A 73 -22.90 -3.23 5.29
C ASN A 73 -21.87 -4.12 5.98
N ILE A 74 -20.69 -3.55 6.23
CA ILE A 74 -19.56 -4.25 6.83
C ILE A 74 -19.58 -4.00 8.34
N ARG A 75 -19.69 -5.07 9.12
CA ARG A 75 -19.63 -4.97 10.60
C ARG A 75 -18.27 -4.44 11.02
N THR A 76 -18.27 -3.40 11.85
CA THR A 76 -17.04 -2.92 12.49
C THR A 76 -16.71 -3.75 13.71
N LEU A 77 -15.42 -3.83 14.00
CA LEU A 77 -14.84 -4.49 15.16
C LEU A 77 -14.20 -3.43 16.07
N GLU A 78 -13.92 -3.82 17.31
CA GLU A 78 -13.15 -2.99 18.22
C GLU A 78 -11.75 -2.74 17.65
N PRO A 79 -11.33 -1.47 17.50
CA PRO A 79 -9.99 -1.17 17.03
C PRO A 79 -8.95 -1.51 18.09
N GLU A 80 -7.80 -2.00 17.63
CA GLU A 80 -6.61 -2.14 18.45
C GLU A 80 -5.76 -0.87 18.30
N ASN A 81 -4.93 -0.58 19.30
CA ASN A 81 -4.00 0.55 19.21
C ASN A 81 -3.03 0.32 18.06
N PRO A 82 -2.83 1.30 17.15
CA PRO A 82 -1.86 1.18 16.08
C PRO A 82 -0.45 1.02 16.67
N VAL A 83 0.38 0.21 16.03
CA VAL A 83 1.81 0.14 16.36
C VAL A 83 2.46 1.41 15.84
N GLU A 84 3.02 2.22 16.74
CA GLU A 84 3.73 3.45 16.39
C GLU A 84 5.20 3.13 16.08
N PHE A 85 5.58 3.24 14.81
CA PHE A 85 6.98 3.22 14.39
C PHE A 85 7.48 4.66 14.24
N ASN A 86 8.48 5.05 15.03
CA ASN A 86 9.10 6.37 14.91
C ASN A 86 10.25 6.33 13.89
N PHE A 87 9.94 6.63 12.63
CA PHE A 87 10.93 6.84 11.58
C PHE A 87 11.34 8.32 11.54
N ASN A 88 12.03 8.80 12.58
CA ASN A 88 12.45 10.20 12.63
C ASN A 88 13.50 10.48 11.54
N ALA A 89 13.31 11.53 10.74
CA ALA A 89 14.20 11.86 9.63
C ALA A 89 15.63 12.25 10.07
N ASP A 90 15.82 12.60 11.35
CA ASP A 90 17.12 13.00 11.89
C ASP A 90 18.04 11.80 12.23
N SER A 91 17.56 10.56 12.11
CA SER A 91 18.39 9.36 12.25
C SER A 91 18.80 8.80 10.89
N ASP A 92 19.46 9.64 10.08
CA ASP A 92 19.99 9.24 8.77
C ASP A 92 21.13 8.23 8.94
N ILE A 93 20.84 6.94 8.73
CA ILE A 93 21.88 5.91 8.60
C ILE A 93 22.09 5.56 7.11
N ASN A 94 21.03 5.35 6.30
CA ASN A 94 21.09 5.19 4.85
C ASN A 94 19.71 5.38 4.18
N LYS A 95 19.62 6.08 3.03
CA LYS A 95 18.39 6.26 2.24
C LYS A 95 18.62 5.91 0.78
N VAL A 96 17.72 5.12 0.19
CA VAL A 96 17.73 4.76 -1.23
C VAL A 96 16.33 4.97 -1.84
N ILE A 97 16.28 5.51 -3.05
CA ILE A 97 15.05 5.64 -3.85
C ILE A 97 15.26 4.81 -5.11
N ILE A 98 14.36 3.87 -5.38
CA ILE A 98 14.48 2.90 -6.47
C ILE A 98 13.21 2.97 -7.31
N LYS A 99 13.36 2.81 -8.61
CA LYS A 99 12.25 2.51 -9.52
C LYS A 99 11.58 1.20 -9.10
N SER A 100 10.24 1.18 -9.03
CA SER A 100 9.50 0.01 -8.55
C SER A 100 9.46 -1.14 -9.55
N GLU A 101 9.62 -0.83 -10.83
CA GLU A 101 9.55 -1.76 -11.96
C GLU A 101 10.42 -3.03 -11.76
N PRO A 102 11.72 -2.94 -11.40
CA PRO A 102 12.54 -4.13 -11.16
C PRO A 102 12.19 -4.90 -9.88
N LEU A 103 11.53 -4.27 -8.89
CA LEU A 103 11.33 -4.89 -7.58
C LEU A 103 10.46 -6.15 -7.65
N LYS A 104 9.52 -6.21 -8.60
CA LYS A 104 8.67 -7.38 -8.79
C LYS A 104 9.49 -8.62 -9.15
N GLU A 105 10.43 -8.49 -10.08
CA GLU A 105 11.29 -9.60 -10.50
C GLU A 105 12.23 -10.00 -9.36
N ILE A 106 12.85 -9.01 -8.71
CA ILE A 106 13.75 -9.23 -7.57
C ILE A 106 13.05 -10.03 -6.47
N PHE A 107 11.86 -9.62 -6.06
CA PHE A 107 11.14 -10.30 -4.97
C PHE A 107 10.60 -11.68 -5.37
N ASN A 108 10.35 -11.93 -6.65
CA ASN A 108 9.98 -13.27 -7.12
C ASN A 108 11.16 -14.23 -7.12
N ASP A 109 12.39 -13.73 -7.28
CA ASP A 109 13.61 -14.54 -7.31
C ASP A 109 14.14 -14.89 -5.91
N LEU A 110 13.69 -14.18 -4.87
CA LEU A 110 14.07 -14.47 -3.48
C LEU A 110 13.53 -15.83 -3.02
N ASP A 111 14.33 -16.57 -2.24
CA ASP A 111 13.91 -17.86 -1.72
C ASP A 111 12.92 -17.70 -0.56
N SER A 112 11.64 -17.93 -0.85
CA SER A 112 10.54 -17.90 0.14
C SER A 112 10.65 -18.92 1.28
N THR A 113 11.55 -19.91 1.17
CA THR A 113 11.86 -20.85 2.27
C THR A 113 12.80 -20.23 3.31
N SER A 114 13.48 -19.13 2.97
CA SER A 114 14.31 -18.40 3.92
C SER A 114 13.45 -17.63 4.92
N SER A 115 13.81 -17.69 6.20
CA SER A 115 13.15 -16.91 7.26
C SER A 115 13.68 -15.48 7.39
N ILE A 116 14.77 -15.16 6.69
CA ILE A 116 15.48 -13.89 6.81
C ILE A 116 15.73 -13.33 5.41
N LEU A 117 15.32 -12.08 5.19
CA LEU A 117 15.78 -11.26 4.07
C LEU A 117 16.87 -10.32 4.58
N GLN A 118 18.08 -10.47 4.05
CA GLN A 118 19.15 -9.53 4.30
C GLN A 118 19.11 -8.40 3.26
N ILE A 119 19.13 -7.15 3.75
CA ILE A 119 19.19 -5.95 2.92
C ILE A 119 20.46 -5.19 3.30
N ILE A 120 21.38 -5.01 2.35
CA ILE A 120 22.64 -4.28 2.55
C ILE A 120 22.58 -2.99 1.76
N LEU A 121 22.80 -1.85 2.44
CA LEU A 121 23.01 -0.54 1.82
C LEU A 121 24.45 -0.08 2.09
N SER A 122 25.18 0.32 1.04
CA SER A 122 26.56 0.77 1.14
C SER A 122 26.86 1.93 0.18
N SER A 123 27.85 2.74 0.54
CA SER A 123 28.43 3.72 -0.40
C SER A 123 29.27 3.02 -1.48
N ASP A 124 29.79 1.83 -1.21
CA ASP A 124 30.56 1.02 -2.14
C ASP A 124 29.66 0.06 -2.94
N PRO A 125 30.03 -0.28 -4.20
CA PRO A 125 29.31 -1.30 -4.97
C PRO A 125 29.14 -2.60 -4.17
N PRO A 126 27.97 -3.27 -4.23
CA PRO A 126 26.87 -3.05 -5.17
C PRO A 126 25.89 -1.93 -4.78
N HIS A 127 26.14 -1.15 -3.73
CA HIS A 127 25.29 -0.10 -3.16
C HIS A 127 24.00 -0.56 -2.50
N LEU A 128 23.25 -1.45 -3.16
CA LEU A 128 22.08 -2.10 -2.61
C LEU A 128 22.09 -3.58 -2.98
N GLN A 129 21.91 -4.44 -1.99
CA GLN A 129 21.83 -5.87 -2.18
C GLN A 129 20.68 -6.47 -1.37
N PHE A 130 19.98 -7.42 -1.99
CA PHE A 130 19.02 -8.31 -1.35
C PHE A 130 19.61 -9.72 -1.36
N SER A 131 19.55 -10.42 -0.23
CA SER A 131 19.94 -11.83 -0.17
C SER A 131 19.07 -12.65 0.78
N THR A 132 18.88 -13.91 0.40
CA THR A 132 18.18 -14.95 1.18
C THR A 132 19.02 -16.22 1.17
N GLU A 133 19.09 -16.91 2.30
CA GLU A 133 19.70 -18.24 2.41
C GLU A 133 18.57 -19.21 2.74
N GLY A 134 18.20 -20.06 1.79
CA GLY A 134 17.08 -20.97 1.92
C GLY A 134 17.44 -22.41 1.54
N ASN A 135 16.44 -23.28 1.48
CA ASN A 135 16.65 -24.70 1.21
C ASN A 135 17.13 -24.96 -0.22
N ALA A 136 16.85 -24.05 -1.15
CA ALA A 136 17.29 -24.14 -2.54
C ALA A 136 18.70 -23.59 -2.77
N GLY A 137 19.32 -23.03 -1.72
CA GLY A 137 20.61 -22.35 -1.77
C GLY A 137 20.51 -20.85 -1.50
N ASP A 138 21.58 -20.14 -1.80
CA ASP A 138 21.71 -18.72 -1.54
C ASP A 138 21.33 -17.92 -2.79
N THR A 139 20.43 -16.96 -2.62
CA THR A 139 20.09 -15.98 -3.65
C THR A 139 20.71 -14.64 -3.28
N GLN A 140 21.39 -14.00 -4.24
CA GLN A 140 21.94 -12.65 -4.08
C GLN A 140 21.60 -11.80 -5.31
N ILE A 141 20.98 -10.65 -5.07
CA ILE A 141 20.54 -9.72 -6.11
C ILE A 141 21.08 -8.32 -5.80
N ASN A 142 21.80 -7.74 -6.76
CA ASN A 142 22.56 -6.51 -6.62
C ASN A 142 21.97 -5.40 -7.49
N LEU A 143 21.67 -4.24 -6.90
CA LEU A 143 21.18 -3.05 -7.59
C LEU A 143 22.24 -1.95 -7.58
N CYS A 144 23.01 -1.87 -8.67
CA CYS A 144 23.99 -0.81 -8.87
C CYS A 144 23.30 0.54 -9.05
N ARG A 145 23.89 1.61 -8.49
CA ARG A 145 23.45 2.99 -8.74
C ARG A 145 23.58 3.30 -10.22
N ASP A 146 22.46 3.57 -10.88
CA ASP A 146 22.47 4.08 -12.25
C ASP A 146 23.20 5.43 -12.26
N ARG A 147 24.20 5.58 -13.15
CA ARG A 147 25.05 6.78 -13.24
C ARG A 147 24.28 8.02 -13.74
N GLY A 148 22.97 7.90 -14.00
CA GLY A 148 22.09 8.99 -14.42
C GLY A 148 21.35 9.74 -13.31
N LEU A 149 21.44 9.33 -12.03
CA LEU A 149 20.77 10.03 -10.93
C LEU A 149 21.69 11.13 -10.36
N ASN A 150 21.52 12.37 -10.84
CA ASN A 150 22.12 13.55 -10.21
C ASN A 150 21.87 13.50 -8.71
N PRO A 151 22.88 13.72 -7.85
CA PRO A 151 22.63 13.93 -6.44
C PRO A 151 21.64 15.10 -6.33
N GLY A 152 20.48 14.86 -5.71
CA GLY A 152 19.53 15.93 -5.41
C GLY A 152 20.24 17.08 -4.70
N PRO A 153 19.71 18.31 -4.79
CA PRO A 153 20.36 19.46 -4.20
C PRO A 153 20.57 19.21 -2.70
N PRO A 154 21.72 19.64 -2.14
CA PRO A 154 21.93 19.56 -0.71
C PRO A 154 20.84 20.35 0.02
N ALA A 155 20.33 19.77 1.11
CA ALA A 155 19.38 20.39 2.01
C ALA A 155 19.93 21.68 2.63
#